data_AF-A0A822AMQ9-F1
#
_entry.id   AF-A0A822AMQ9-F1
#
_cell.length_a   1.000
_cell.length_b   1.000
_cell.length_c   1.000
_cell.angle_alpha   90.00
_cell.angle_beta   90.00
_cell.angle_gamma   90.00
#
_symmetry.space_group_name_H-M   'P 1'
#
loop_
_entity.id
_entity.type
_entity.pdbx_description
1 polymer ?
#
loop_
_entity_poly.entity_id
_entity_poly.type
_entity_poly.pdbx_seq_one_letter_code
_entity_poly.pdbx_strand_id
1 'polypeptide(L)' 'MPNNMHDSAMMICYRECLSNLSKFNGGEEYKIFQFISNIERIGKMIDANENILHCMCTAKLDGEARR' A
#
# COMPACT_ATOMS: atom_id res chain seq x y z
N MET A 1 25.89 -11.98 -12.43
CA MET A 1 24.95 -11.52 -11.38
C MET A 1 24.20 -10.31 -11.91
N PRO A 2 22.90 -10.42 -12.21
CA PRO A 2 22.06 -9.24 -12.33
C PRO A 2 20.84 -9.40 -11.42
N ASN A 3 20.73 -8.63 -10.33
CA ASN A 3 19.45 -8.49 -9.61
C ASN A 3 19.29 -7.16 -8.84
N ASN A 4 20.38 -6.44 -8.54
CA ASN A 4 20.29 -5.30 -7.61
C ASN A 4 19.61 -4.03 -8.18
N MET A 5 19.49 -3.89 -9.50
CA MET A 5 18.84 -2.71 -10.11
C MET A 5 17.31 -2.82 -10.16
N HIS A 6 16.77 -4.03 -10.31
CA HIS A 6 15.32 -4.25 -10.41
C HIS A 6 14.65 -4.09 -9.04
N ASP A 7 15.27 -4.64 -7.99
CA ASP A 7 14.82 -4.47 -6.60
C ASP A 7 14.83 -2.99 -6.17
N SER A 8 15.84 -2.22 -6.61
CA SER A 8 15.95 -0.80 -6.28
C SER A 8 14.84 0.04 -6.92
N ALA A 9 14.52 -0.20 -8.19
CA ALA A 9 13.45 0.51 -8.89
C ALA A 9 12.06 0.16 -8.34
N MET A 10 11.82 -1.12 -8.03
CA MET A 10 10.58 -1.55 -7.36
C MET A 10 10.39 -0.86 -6.01
N MET A 11 11.45 -0.76 -5.20
CA MET A 11 11.37 -0.11 -3.89
C MET A 11 11.10 1.41 -3.97
N ILE A 12 11.56 2.06 -5.04
CA ILE A 12 11.25 3.47 -5.32
C ILE A 12 9.77 3.61 -5.71
N CYS A 13 9.29 2.83 -6.68
CA CYS A 13 7.89 2.83 -7.10
C CYS A 13 6.94 2.51 -5.94
N TYR A 14 7.31 1.56 -5.07
CA TYR A 14 6.59 1.23 -3.85
C TYR A 14 6.47 2.41 -2.90
N ARG A 15 7.58 3.10 -2.61
CA ARG A 15 7.59 4.28 -1.72
C ARG A 15 6.74 5.43 -2.26
N GLU A 16 6.82 5.71 -3.56
CA GLU A 16 6.01 6.76 -4.19
C GLU A 16 4.52 6.41 -4.18
N CYS A 17 4.17 5.16 -4.56
CA CYS A 17 2.78 4.71 -4.55
C CYS A 17 2.18 4.75 -3.15
N LEU A 18 2.93 4.31 -2.13
CA LEU A 18 2.50 4.45 -0.75
C LEU A 18 2.39 5.91 -0.35
N SER A 19 3.36 6.78 -0.64
CA SER A 19 3.31 8.19 -0.22
C SER A 19 2.08 8.93 -0.75
N ASN A 20 1.64 8.59 -1.96
CA ASN A 20 0.45 9.16 -2.59
C ASN A 20 -0.88 8.59 -2.06
N LEU A 21 -0.86 7.47 -1.34
CA LEU A 21 -2.07 6.91 -0.76
C LEU A 21 -2.47 7.68 0.51
N SER A 22 -3.67 8.24 0.50
CA SER A 22 -4.29 8.85 1.68
C SER A 22 -4.40 7.85 2.83
N LYS A 23 -4.15 8.32 4.05
CA LYS A 23 -4.37 7.52 5.26
C LYS A 23 -5.87 7.29 5.48
N PHE A 24 -6.23 6.12 5.98
CA PHE A 24 -7.59 5.78 6.37
C PHE A 24 -7.74 5.89 7.89
N ASN A 25 -8.67 6.73 8.34
CA ASN A 25 -8.85 7.09 9.76
C ASN A 25 -10.03 6.38 10.45
N GLY A 26 -10.82 5.57 9.73
CA GLY A 26 -11.91 4.76 10.30
C GLY A 26 -13.29 5.42 10.32
N GLY A 27 -13.42 6.70 9.94
CA GLY A 27 -14.66 7.46 10.17
C GLY A 27 -15.81 7.21 9.19
N GLU A 28 -15.58 6.56 8.05
CA GLU A 28 -16.59 6.45 6.98
C GLU A 28 -16.49 5.09 6.25
N GLU A 29 -17.52 4.24 6.39
CA GLU A 29 -17.54 2.88 5.80
C GLU A 29 -17.34 2.86 4.28
N TYR A 30 -17.92 3.81 3.55
CA TYR A 30 -17.78 3.85 2.09
C TYR A 30 -16.33 4.09 1.64
N LYS A 31 -15.50 4.72 2.49
CA LYS A 31 -14.08 4.93 2.23
C LYS A 31 -13.24 3.65 2.45
N ILE A 32 -13.77 2.64 3.15
CA ILE A 32 -13.09 1.35 3.35
C ILE A 32 -12.91 0.64 2.01
N PHE A 33 -13.98 0.52 1.22
CA PHE A 33 -13.92 -0.13 -0.09
C PHE A 33 -12.94 0.57 -1.04
N GLN A 34 -12.96 1.92 -1.03
CA GLN A 34 -12.03 2.71 -1.84
C GLN A 34 -10.58 2.55 -1.37
N PHE A 35 -10.35 2.49 -0.05
CA PHE A 35 -9.04 2.23 0.54
C PHE A 35 -8.50 0.86 0.13
N ILE A 36 -9.29 -0.21 0.31
CA ILE A 36 -8.91 -1.58 -0.07
C ILE A 36 -8.63 -1.66 -1.58
N SER A 37 -9.53 -1.12 -2.42
CA SER A 37 -9.37 -1.13 -3.87
C SER A 37 -8.08 -0.42 -4.32
N ASN A 38 -7.71 0.68 -3.67
CA ASN A 38 -6.46 1.36 -3.98
C ASN A 38 -5.22 0.55 -3.57
N ILE A 39 -5.25 -0.12 -2.42
CA ILE A 39 -4.15 -1.00 -1.98
C ILE A 39 -3.97 -2.16 -2.96
N GLU A 40 -5.06 -2.83 -3.34
CA GLU A 40 -5.02 -3.93 -4.31
C GLU A 40 -4.51 -3.47 -5.68
N ARG A 41 -4.92 -2.29 -6.15
CA ARG A 41 -4.47 -1.72 -7.42
C ARG A 41 -2.96 -1.49 -7.40
N ILE A 42 -2.43 -0.89 -6.34
CA ILE A 42 -0.99 -0.68 -6.19
C ILE A 42 -0.26 -2.02 -6.07
N GLY A 43 -0.82 -2.96 -5.30
CA GLY A 43 -0.27 -4.30 -5.14
C GLY A 43 -0.08 -5.02 -6.47
N LYS A 44 -1.08 -4.95 -7.37
CA LYS A 44 -0.98 -5.49 -8.73
C LYS A 44 0.10 -4.81 -9.57
N MET A 45 0.30 -3.49 -9.41
CA MET A 45 1.31 -2.75 -10.17
C MET A 45 2.75 -3.15 -9.80
N ILE A 46 2.98 -3.59 -8.56
CA ILE A 46 4.30 -3.94 -8.04
C ILE A 46 4.49 -5.45 -7.84
N ASP A 47 3.54 -6.27 -8.32
CA ASP A 47 3.51 -7.72 -8.08
C ASP A 47 3.66 -8.08 -6.58
N ALA A 48 2.91 -7.37 -5.73
CA ALA A 48 2.95 -7.54 -4.28
C ALA A 48 2.38 -8.90 -3.87
N ASN A 49 3.13 -9.63 -3.02
CA ASN A 49 2.58 -10.75 -2.28
C ASN A 49 1.74 -10.30 -1.07
N GLU A 50 1.08 -11.25 -0.41
CA GLU A 50 0.20 -10.99 0.74
C GLU A 50 0.90 -10.25 1.89
N ASN A 51 2.17 -10.53 2.15
CA ASN A 51 2.94 -9.85 3.21
C ASN A 51 3.14 -8.37 2.89
N ILE A 52 3.44 -8.04 1.63
CA ILE A 52 3.60 -6.66 1.18
C ILE A 52 2.25 -5.93 1.25
N LEU A 53 1.18 -6.56 0.76
CA LEU A 53 -0.18 -6.01 0.85
C LEU A 53 -0.59 -5.71 2.29
N HIS A 54 -0.31 -6.63 3.22
CA HIS A 54 -0.55 -6.45 4.64
C HIS A 54 0.25 -5.26 5.23
N CYS A 55 1.53 -5.14 4.87
CA CYS A 55 2.36 -4.00 5.27
C CYS A 55 1.82 -2.67 4.72
N MET A 56 1.34 -2.65 3.48
CA MET A 56 0.76 -1.46 2.87
C MET A 56 -0.54 -1.03 3.56
N CYS A 57 -1.44 -1.98 3.83
CA CYS A 57 -2.67 -1.73 4.59
C CYS A 57 -2.33 -1.13 5.96
N THR A 58 -1.52 -1.82 6.76
CA THR A 58 -1.21 -1.40 8.14
C THR A 58 -0.45 -0.09 8.23
N ALA A 59 0.41 0.23 7.26
CA ALA A 59 1.12 1.52 7.20
C ALA A 59 0.19 2.72 6.93
N LYS A 60 -1.02 2.47 6.42
CA LYS A 60 -1.97 3.51 6.00
C LYS A 60 -3.22 3.58 6.86
N LEU A 61 -3.36 2.69 7.84
CA LEU A 61 -4.30 2.86 8.93
C LEU A 61 -3.80 3.96 9.89
N ASP A 62 -4.68 4.86 10.26
CA ASP A 62 -4.44 5.91 11.25
C ASP A 62 -5.65 6.06 12.18
N GLY A 63 -5.49 6.76 13.29
CA GLY A 63 -6.59 7.09 14.20
C GLY A 63 -7.35 5.85 14.72
N GLU A 64 -8.68 5.82 14.53
CA GLU A 64 -9.54 4.73 15.00
C GLU A 64 -9.35 3.43 14.23
N ALA A 65 -9.00 3.49 12.95
CA ALA A 65 -8.78 2.29 12.14
C ALA A 65 -7.54 1.48 12.53
N ARG A 66 -6.67 2.05 13.38
CA ARG A 66 -5.45 1.40 13.90
C ARG A 66 -5.63 0.79 15.29
N ARG A 67 -6.69 1.18 16.02
CA ARG A 67 -7.01 0.67 17.36
C ARG A 67 -7.76 -0.65 17.27
#